data_AF-K2RJU1-F1
#
_entry.id   AF-K2RJU1-F1
#
_cell.length_a   1.000
_cell.length_b   1.000
_cell.length_c   1.000
_cell.angle_alpha   90.00
_cell.angle_beta   90.00
_cell.angle_gamma   90.00
#
_symmetry.space_group_name_H-M   'P 1'
#
loop_
_entity.id
_entity.type
_entity.pdbx_description
1 polymer ?
#
loop_
_entity_poly.entity_id
_entity_poly.type
_entity_poly.pdbx_seq_one_letter_code
_entity_poly.pdbx_strand_id
1 'polypeptide(L)'
;MALIEGKTKETKGDFYVLSSELDHPYFIPQTTPTPAESVSTYHIYHQRRFHYRLSHDRDAYKDKVVPFWPEYWRYSRRKWQTKLEEKLRPSHEKDPYIDAPGYFVHKPRIFGGHVPFRTPRTLRLGQSKKSPPLCLIHTSWFWRRWKIQFCDGLDESGVVDPRGVVGASYGYANRRDAIRRGGNQPNGFIKGYAVKRVRLCGDTGKEYHRCVNRERKGKDMQTDEKATPLEVSTVVSLVWDAPFTHEARRYSFRYGGLNFYWKGTSVVHYPGLWGFSTIFNHLKLVVEVPVVVFPSIGPGTEQNHIKRPPEFRNTRNAYPQAMLQTCEVILATYVASPAPRKAGILHIRNDALMQLLKTYLPSHYECLNTQLERHASIESTYLAGISPGLEQLADSQLYKCVIATAVCMVIAEQQKREWAKHILKLVAKNPCKCCLMC
;
A
#
# COMPACT_ATOMS: atom_id res chain seq x y z
N MET A 1 39.93 -11.03 17.22
CA MET A 1 39.56 -9.92 16.33
C MET A 1 38.67 -8.96 17.12
N ALA A 2 39.24 -7.85 17.58
CA ALA A 2 38.52 -6.84 18.36
C ALA A 2 37.69 -5.96 17.42
N LEU A 3 36.37 -5.90 17.67
CA LEU A 3 35.44 -5.00 16.99
C LEU A 3 35.52 -3.62 17.65
N ILE A 4 35.98 -2.64 16.88
CA ILE A 4 35.95 -1.22 17.27
C ILE A 4 34.53 -0.70 16.97
N GLU A 5 33.73 -0.50 18.01
CA GLU A 5 32.46 0.23 17.92
C GLU A 5 32.74 1.74 17.86
N GLY A 6 32.70 2.30 16.65
CA GLY A 6 32.63 3.75 16.46
C GLY A 6 31.23 4.26 16.79
N LYS A 7 31.04 4.80 18.00
CA LYS A 7 29.86 5.61 18.34
C LYS A 7 30.03 7.00 17.73
N THR A 8 29.35 7.27 16.60
CA THR A 8 29.10 8.64 16.16
C THR A 8 28.09 9.29 17.09
N LYS A 9 28.53 10.27 17.88
CA LYS A 9 27.64 11.15 18.65
C LYS A 9 26.96 12.12 17.67
N GLU A 10 25.66 11.93 17.44
CA GLU A 10 24.81 13.00 16.89
C GLU A 10 24.70 14.11 17.93
N THR A 11 25.32 15.26 17.64
CA THR A 11 25.07 16.51 18.37
C THR A 11 23.69 17.04 17.99
N LYS A 12 22.74 16.98 18.93
CA LYS A 12 21.49 17.74 18.86
C LYS A 12 21.82 19.23 18.98
N GLY A 13 22.00 19.91 17.84
CA GLY A 13 21.90 21.36 17.78
C GLY A 13 20.42 21.76 17.75
N ASP A 14 20.03 22.72 18.56
CA ASP A 14 18.69 23.32 18.48
C ASP A 14 18.62 24.19 17.22
N PHE A 15 17.96 23.67 16.18
CA PHE A 15 17.72 24.39 14.94
C PHE A 15 16.43 25.20 15.08
N TYR A 16 16.58 26.51 15.26
CA TYR A 16 15.46 27.45 15.12
C TYR A 16 15.34 27.86 13.66
N VAL A 17 14.24 27.47 13.00
CA VAL A 17 13.88 27.97 11.67
C VAL A 17 13.15 29.29 11.87
N LEU A 18 13.84 30.40 11.61
CA LEU A 18 13.26 31.74 11.65
C LEU A 18 12.24 31.88 10.51
N SER A 19 10.97 32.12 10.85
CA SER A 19 9.96 32.57 9.91
C SER A 19 10.17 34.07 9.64
N SER A 20 10.98 34.41 8.64
CA SER A 20 10.97 35.78 8.11
C SER A 20 9.88 35.89 7.05
N GLU A 21 9.07 36.95 7.13
CA GLU A 21 7.97 37.35 6.25
C GLU A 21 8.39 37.68 4.80
N LEU A 22 9.19 36.81 4.17
CA LEU A 22 9.48 36.87 2.74
C LEU A 22 8.69 35.76 2.06
N ASP A 23 7.87 36.15 1.08
CA ASP A 23 6.95 35.34 0.27
C ASP A 23 7.64 34.21 -0.54
N HIS A 24 8.29 33.27 0.15
CA HIS A 24 8.79 32.03 -0.42
C HIS A 24 8.11 30.80 0.23
N PRO A 25 7.51 29.89 -0.58
CA PRO A 25 6.46 28.96 -0.13
C PRO A 25 6.97 27.68 0.57
N TYR A 26 8.13 27.71 1.21
CA TYR A 26 8.65 26.52 1.91
C TYR A 26 8.13 26.47 3.35
N PHE A 27 6.85 26.11 3.45
CA PHE A 27 6.16 25.86 4.71
C PHE A 27 6.70 24.59 5.37
N ILE A 28 7.42 24.73 6.48
CA ILE A 28 7.64 23.63 7.42
C ILE A 28 6.37 23.54 8.28
N PRO A 29 5.68 22.40 8.35
CA PRO A 29 4.42 22.33 9.09
C PRO A 29 4.69 22.57 10.59
N GLN A 30 4.33 23.76 11.08
CA GLN A 30 4.24 24.00 12.51
C GLN A 30 3.03 23.22 13.07
N THR A 31 3.26 22.50 14.16
CA THR A 31 2.27 21.67 14.87
C THR A 31 1.29 22.49 15.71
N THR A 32 0.93 23.71 15.31
CA THR A 32 -0.25 24.37 15.88
C THR A 32 -1.48 23.54 15.51
N PRO A 33 -2.45 23.32 16.42
CA PRO A 33 -3.64 22.52 16.15
C PRO A 33 -4.49 23.20 15.08
N THR A 34 -4.20 22.87 13.83
CA THR A 34 -4.91 23.27 12.62
C THR A 34 -6.36 22.75 12.70
N PRO A 35 -7.35 23.42 12.06
CA PRO A 35 -8.68 22.86 11.83
C PRO A 35 -8.63 21.38 11.51
N ALA A 36 -9.57 20.60 12.06
CA ALA A 36 -9.60 19.14 12.08
C ALA A 36 -8.96 18.52 10.82
N GLU A 37 -7.74 18.00 10.98
CA GLU A 37 -6.96 17.40 9.89
C GLU A 37 -7.83 16.40 9.12
N SER A 38 -7.90 16.55 7.80
CA SER A 38 -8.67 15.65 6.95
C SER A 38 -7.99 14.28 6.93
N VAL A 39 -8.55 13.32 7.67
CA VAL A 39 -8.00 11.97 7.81
C VAL A 39 -8.96 10.93 7.25
N SER A 40 -8.53 10.23 6.21
CA SER A 40 -9.23 9.05 5.69
C SER A 40 -8.91 7.82 6.52
N THR A 41 -9.93 7.26 7.17
CA THR A 41 -9.77 6.06 8.00
C THR A 41 -10.33 4.83 7.30
N TYR A 42 -9.50 3.80 7.13
CA TYR A 42 -9.88 2.49 6.59
C TYR A 42 -9.74 1.40 7.64
N HIS A 43 -10.84 0.68 7.86
CA HIS A 43 -10.89 -0.54 8.63
C HIS A 43 -10.59 -1.73 7.71
N ILE A 44 -9.48 -2.43 7.99
CA ILE A 44 -9.01 -3.53 7.15
C ILE A 44 -9.47 -4.85 7.75
N TYR A 45 -10.35 -5.54 7.04
CA TYR A 45 -10.94 -6.80 7.47
C TYR A 45 -10.43 -7.98 6.64
N HIS A 46 -10.18 -9.10 7.31
CA HIS A 46 -9.93 -10.37 6.65
C HIS A 46 -11.24 -10.94 6.12
N GLN A 47 -11.26 -11.30 4.84
CA GLN A 47 -12.37 -12.03 4.23
C GLN A 47 -11.87 -13.39 3.76
N ARG A 48 -12.21 -14.43 4.52
CA ARG A 48 -11.63 -15.78 4.37
C ARG A 48 -10.09 -15.71 4.53
N ARG A 49 -9.36 -16.71 4.03
CA ARG A 49 -7.90 -16.81 4.22
C ARG A 49 -7.04 -15.86 3.39
N PHE A 50 -7.56 -15.31 2.28
CA PHE A 50 -6.71 -14.66 1.28
C PHE A 50 -7.27 -13.35 0.69
N HIS A 51 -8.45 -12.91 1.14
CA HIS A 51 -9.03 -11.66 0.68
C HIS A 51 -9.03 -10.64 1.81
N TYR A 52 -8.98 -9.37 1.44
CA TYR A 52 -9.04 -8.26 2.37
C TYR A 52 -10.09 -7.28 1.90
N ARG A 53 -10.77 -6.65 2.85
CA ARG A 53 -11.78 -5.63 2.61
C ARG A 53 -11.40 -4.40 3.41
N LEU A 54 -11.23 -3.26 2.75
CA LEU A 54 -10.90 -1.98 3.36
C LEU A 54 -12.16 -1.11 3.26
N SER A 55 -12.71 -0.73 4.39
CA SER A 55 -13.98 -0.02 4.49
C SER A 55 -13.80 1.20 5.38
N HIS A 56 -14.44 2.32 5.03
CA HIS A 56 -14.54 3.45 5.96
C HIS A 56 -15.38 3.08 7.19
N ASP A 57 -16.42 2.27 6.98
CA ASP A 57 -17.29 1.83 8.07
C ASP A 57 -16.66 0.77 8.97
N ARG A 58 -16.92 0.94 10.27
CA ARG A 58 -16.60 -0.04 11.31
C ARG A 58 -17.58 -1.21 11.28
N ASP A 59 -17.07 -2.43 11.16
CA ASP A 59 -17.81 -3.67 11.39
C ASP A 59 -17.65 -4.07 12.87
N ALA A 60 -18.52 -3.54 13.73
CA ALA A 60 -18.46 -3.69 15.19
C ALA A 60 -18.31 -5.15 15.66
N TYR A 61 -18.83 -6.09 14.87
CA TYR A 61 -18.72 -7.51 15.17
C TYR A 61 -17.34 -8.09 14.85
N LYS A 62 -16.70 -7.65 13.75
CA LYS A 62 -15.34 -8.10 13.39
C LYS A 62 -14.25 -7.46 14.26
N ASP A 63 -14.57 -6.36 14.93
CA ASP A 63 -13.69 -5.66 15.85
C ASP A 63 -13.55 -6.38 17.21
N LYS A 64 -14.45 -7.33 17.54
CA LYS A 64 -14.37 -8.09 18.79
C LYS A 64 -13.23 -9.12 18.77
N VAL A 65 -12.41 -9.12 19.84
CA VAL A 65 -11.26 -10.04 20.00
C VAL A 65 -11.72 -11.48 20.29
N VAL A 66 -12.71 -11.63 21.18
CA VAL A 66 -13.32 -12.92 21.53
C VAL A 66 -14.83 -12.78 21.33
N PRO A 67 -15.39 -13.29 20.23
CA PRO A 67 -16.84 -13.26 20.07
C PRO A 67 -17.46 -14.23 21.09
N PHE A 68 -18.27 -13.70 22.01
CA PHE A 68 -19.14 -14.53 22.84
C PHE A 68 -20.11 -15.29 21.92
N TRP A 69 -20.18 -16.62 22.02
CA TRP A 69 -20.92 -17.48 21.08
C TRP A 69 -22.39 -17.06 20.88
N PRO A 70 -23.16 -16.69 21.91
CA PRO A 70 -24.52 -16.18 21.73
C PRO A 70 -24.62 -14.90 20.87
N GLU A 71 -23.67 -13.98 20.97
CA GLU A 71 -23.65 -12.78 20.13
C GLU A 71 -23.30 -13.11 18.67
N TYR A 72 -22.43 -14.11 18.46
CA TYR A 72 -22.13 -14.62 17.12
C TYR A 72 -23.41 -15.05 16.39
N TRP A 73 -24.28 -15.78 17.08
CA TRP A 73 -25.55 -16.25 16.51
C TRP A 73 -26.50 -15.10 16.20
N ARG A 74 -26.64 -14.12 17.11
CA ARG A 74 -27.47 -12.92 16.87
C ARG A 74 -26.97 -12.11 15.68
N TYR A 75 -25.66 -11.86 15.59
CA TYR A 75 -25.06 -11.16 14.45
C TYR A 75 -25.25 -11.95 13.15
N SER A 76 -25.03 -13.26 13.18
CA SER A 76 -25.18 -14.11 12.01
C SER A 76 -26.63 -14.13 11.50
N ARG A 77 -27.63 -14.14 12.41
CA ARG A 77 -29.05 -14.00 12.05
C ARG A 77 -29.35 -12.64 11.42
N ARG A 78 -28.95 -11.52 12.05
CA ARG A 78 -29.14 -10.17 11.49
C ARG A 78 -28.51 -10.04 10.10
N LYS A 79 -27.28 -10.51 9.94
CA LYS A 79 -26.59 -10.49 8.64
C LYS A 79 -27.27 -11.36 7.59
N TRP A 80 -27.85 -12.48 8.01
CA TRP A 80 -28.61 -13.33 7.10
C TRP A 80 -29.92 -12.65 6.69
N GLN A 81 -30.62 -11.98 7.62
CA GLN A 81 -31.79 -11.15 7.34
C GLN A 81 -31.45 -10.02 6.37
N THR A 82 -30.40 -9.22 6.65
CA THR A 82 -29.98 -8.14 5.75
C THR A 82 -29.67 -8.67 4.36
N LYS A 83 -28.97 -9.81 4.24
CA LYS A 83 -28.72 -10.44 2.93
C LYS A 83 -29.96 -10.95 2.23
N LEU A 84 -30.97 -11.38 2.99
CA LEU A 84 -32.24 -11.84 2.45
C LEU A 84 -33.04 -10.64 1.94
N GLU A 85 -33.16 -9.58 2.75
CA GLU A 85 -33.72 -8.29 2.35
C GLU A 85 -33.00 -7.74 1.10
N GLU A 86 -31.66 -7.81 1.09
CA GLU A 86 -30.85 -7.39 -0.05
C GLU A 86 -31.13 -8.21 -1.32
N LYS A 87 -31.46 -9.49 -1.18
CA LYS A 87 -31.81 -10.38 -2.30
C LYS A 87 -33.23 -10.18 -2.78
N LEU A 88 -34.14 -9.81 -1.86
CA LEU A 88 -35.53 -9.53 -2.16
C LEU A 88 -35.70 -8.15 -2.79
N ARG A 89 -34.75 -7.23 -2.57
CA ARG A 89 -34.70 -5.94 -3.27
C ARG A 89 -34.60 -6.18 -4.79
N PRO A 90 -35.48 -5.59 -5.62
CA PRO A 90 -35.47 -5.77 -7.06
C PRO A 90 -34.09 -5.52 -7.65
N SER A 91 -33.60 -6.43 -8.48
CA SER A 91 -32.25 -6.39 -9.07
C SER A 91 -32.01 -5.18 -9.99
N HIS A 92 -33.05 -4.41 -10.30
CA HIS A 92 -33.00 -3.30 -11.25
C HIS A 92 -32.38 -2.01 -10.68
N GLU A 93 -32.10 -1.95 -9.37
CA GLU A 93 -31.65 -0.71 -8.70
C GLU A 93 -30.24 -0.82 -8.10
N LYS A 94 -29.60 -2.00 -8.16
CA LYS A 94 -28.20 -2.13 -7.73
C LYS A 94 -27.29 -1.92 -8.90
N ASP A 95 -26.98 -0.66 -9.16
CA ASP A 95 -25.78 -0.33 -9.93
C ASP A 95 -24.58 -0.99 -9.21
N PRO A 96 -23.88 -1.96 -9.85
CA PRO A 96 -22.71 -2.61 -9.26
C PRO A 96 -21.55 -1.64 -8.99
N TYR A 97 -21.62 -0.40 -9.46
CA TYR A 97 -20.70 0.68 -9.11
C TYR A 97 -21.06 1.42 -7.82
N ILE A 98 -22.29 1.31 -7.30
CA ILE A 98 -22.72 1.89 -6.02
C ILE A 98 -22.43 0.89 -4.88
N ASP A 99 -21.22 0.33 -4.85
CA ASP A 99 -20.70 -0.30 -3.63
C ASP A 99 -20.08 0.81 -2.77
N ALA A 100 -20.37 0.82 -1.47
CA ALA A 100 -19.84 1.79 -0.51
C ALA A 100 -18.32 2.03 -0.71
N PRO A 101 -17.83 3.28 -0.54
CA PRO A 101 -16.46 3.65 -0.84
C PRO A 101 -15.45 2.74 -0.09
N GLY A 102 -14.49 2.21 -0.83
CA GLY A 102 -13.35 1.49 -0.26
C GLY A 102 -12.74 0.49 -1.24
N TYR A 103 -12.06 -0.53 -0.71
CA TYR A 103 -11.21 -1.40 -1.53
C TYR A 103 -11.36 -2.87 -1.19
N PHE A 104 -11.21 -3.70 -2.22
CA PHE A 104 -11.23 -5.15 -2.09
C PHE A 104 -9.98 -5.78 -2.68
N VAL A 105 -9.30 -6.59 -1.89
CA VAL A 105 -8.10 -7.31 -2.30
C VAL A 105 -8.49 -8.74 -2.59
N HIS A 106 -8.41 -9.13 -3.85
CA HIS A 106 -8.74 -10.47 -4.30
C HIS A 106 -7.48 -11.28 -4.62
N LYS A 107 -7.32 -12.44 -3.97
CA LYS A 107 -6.34 -13.46 -4.36
C LYS A 107 -7.03 -14.62 -5.12
N PRO A 108 -6.70 -14.86 -6.39
CA PRO A 108 -7.19 -16.01 -7.14
C PRO A 108 -6.78 -17.33 -6.49
N ARG A 109 -7.66 -18.33 -6.50
CA ARG A 109 -7.34 -19.69 -6.03
C ARG A 109 -6.96 -20.55 -7.23
N ILE A 110 -5.65 -20.78 -7.39
CA ILE A 110 -5.11 -21.70 -8.40
C ILE A 110 -4.31 -22.77 -7.65
N PHE A 111 -4.92 -23.93 -7.46
CA PHE A 111 -4.34 -25.14 -6.89
C PHE A 111 -3.36 -25.81 -7.88
N GLY A 112 -2.50 -26.70 -7.37
CA GLY A 112 -1.70 -27.62 -8.19
C GLY A 112 -0.51 -27.02 -8.94
N GLY A 113 0.25 -26.10 -8.33
CA GLY A 113 1.52 -25.63 -8.88
C GLY A 113 2.50 -25.35 -7.77
N HIS A 114 3.79 -25.55 -8.04
CA HIS A 114 4.87 -25.50 -7.04
C HIS A 114 4.97 -24.22 -6.20
N VAL A 115 4.18 -23.17 -6.44
CA VAL A 115 4.29 -21.92 -5.68
C VAL A 115 2.93 -21.19 -5.54
N PRO A 116 2.22 -21.30 -4.39
CA PRO A 116 1.01 -20.51 -4.09
C PRO A 116 1.26 -18.98 -3.98
N PHE A 117 2.51 -18.56 -4.13
CA PHE A 117 2.95 -17.16 -4.12
C PHE A 117 3.00 -16.51 -5.51
N ARG A 118 2.86 -17.28 -6.60
CA ARG A 118 3.01 -16.75 -7.97
C ARG A 118 1.75 -16.13 -8.57
N THR A 119 0.57 -16.33 -7.98
CA THR A 119 -0.64 -15.69 -8.48
C THR A 119 -0.70 -14.24 -8.01
N PRO A 120 -0.77 -13.25 -8.93
CA PRO A 120 -0.94 -11.87 -8.52
C PRO A 120 -2.27 -11.71 -7.79
N ARG A 121 -2.30 -10.82 -6.82
CA ARG A 121 -3.54 -10.33 -6.24
C ARG A 121 -4.05 -9.17 -7.09
N THR A 122 -5.36 -8.99 -7.11
CA THR A 122 -6.00 -7.80 -7.69
C THR A 122 -6.47 -6.92 -6.54
N LEU A 123 -6.05 -5.66 -6.54
CA LEU A 123 -6.71 -4.61 -5.75
C LEU A 123 -7.87 -4.08 -6.60
N ARG A 124 -9.05 -3.90 -6.02
CA ARG A 124 -10.28 -3.46 -6.71
C ARG A 124 -10.88 -2.25 -6.00
N LEU A 125 -11.48 -1.34 -6.77
CA LEU A 125 -12.21 -0.16 -6.28
C LEU A 125 -13.64 -0.56 -5.88
N GLY A 126 -13.90 -0.70 -4.59
CA GLY A 126 -15.18 -1.13 -4.02
C GLY A 126 -15.02 -2.26 -2.99
N GLN A 127 -16.13 -2.72 -2.42
CA GLN A 127 -16.14 -3.72 -1.33
C GLN A 127 -16.27 -5.17 -1.81
N SER A 128 -16.32 -5.38 -3.13
CA SER A 128 -16.71 -6.65 -3.75
C SER A 128 -15.61 -7.23 -4.64
N LYS A 129 -15.74 -8.54 -4.89
CA LYS A 129 -14.91 -9.23 -5.89
C LYS A 129 -15.25 -8.83 -7.33
N LYS A 130 -16.42 -8.22 -7.56
CA LYS A 130 -16.90 -7.81 -8.88
C LYS A 130 -16.47 -6.40 -9.25
N SER A 131 -16.14 -5.60 -8.24
CA SER A 131 -15.59 -4.25 -8.35
C SER A 131 -14.43 -4.15 -9.36
N PRO A 132 -14.31 -3.04 -10.09
CA PRO A 132 -13.30 -2.87 -11.12
C PRO A 132 -11.89 -3.01 -10.52
N PRO A 133 -10.98 -3.75 -11.18
CA PRO A 133 -9.60 -3.89 -10.76
C PRO A 133 -8.83 -2.60 -10.96
N LEU A 134 -8.10 -2.21 -9.90
CA LEU A 134 -7.26 -1.03 -9.85
C LEU A 134 -5.82 -1.33 -10.21
N CYS A 135 -5.26 -2.40 -9.64
CA CYS A 135 -3.88 -2.79 -9.88
C CYS A 135 -3.62 -4.27 -9.62
N LEU A 136 -2.51 -4.77 -10.16
CA LEU A 136 -2.02 -6.12 -9.93
C LEU A 136 -0.84 -6.10 -8.96
N ILE A 137 -0.93 -6.91 -7.91
CA ILE A 137 0.08 -7.03 -6.86
C ILE A 137 0.76 -8.38 -7.00
N HIS A 138 1.98 -8.37 -7.53
CA HIS A 138 2.86 -9.54 -7.58
C HIS A 138 3.69 -9.62 -6.31
N THR A 139 3.72 -10.78 -5.67
CA THR A 139 4.54 -11.01 -4.47
C THR A 139 5.71 -11.92 -4.82
N SER A 140 6.92 -11.56 -4.39
CA SER A 140 8.08 -12.44 -4.49
C SER A 140 8.00 -13.59 -3.47
N TRP A 141 8.97 -14.49 -3.55
CA TRP A 141 9.18 -15.43 -2.46
C TRP A 141 9.50 -14.70 -1.14
N PHE A 142 9.06 -15.28 -0.02
CA PHE A 142 9.19 -14.75 1.34
C PHE A 142 8.67 -13.33 1.59
N TRP A 143 7.77 -12.81 0.75
CA TRP A 143 7.17 -11.48 0.97
C TRP A 143 8.24 -10.40 1.13
N ARG A 144 9.36 -10.52 0.40
CA ARG A 144 10.46 -9.54 0.47
C ARG A 144 10.29 -8.42 -0.55
N ARG A 145 9.67 -8.70 -1.68
CA ARG A 145 9.48 -7.75 -2.76
C ARG A 145 8.06 -7.87 -3.30
N TRP A 146 7.45 -6.73 -3.59
CA TRP A 146 6.20 -6.64 -4.32
C TRP A 146 6.41 -5.78 -5.56
N LYS A 147 5.83 -6.22 -6.66
CA LYS A 147 5.71 -5.43 -7.88
C LYS A 147 4.24 -5.11 -8.08
N ILE A 148 3.89 -3.85 -7.96
CA ILE A 148 2.53 -3.32 -8.11
C ILE A 148 2.46 -2.70 -9.51
N GLN A 149 1.55 -3.19 -10.35
CA GLN A 149 1.36 -2.71 -11.71
C GLN A 149 -0.01 -2.03 -11.81
N PHE A 150 0.00 -0.73 -12.11
CA PHE A 150 -1.17 0.06 -12.47
C PHE A 150 -1.22 0.20 -13.98
N CYS A 151 -2.40 0.02 -14.55
CA CYS A 151 -2.62 0.06 -16.00
C CYS A 151 -3.97 0.70 -16.24
N ASP A 152 -4.03 1.56 -17.25
CA ASP A 152 -5.28 2.14 -17.70
C ASP A 152 -6.03 1.05 -18.49
N GLY A 153 -7.34 0.93 -18.34
CA GLY A 153 -8.13 -0.14 -18.98
C GLY A 153 -8.04 -1.52 -18.31
N LEU A 154 -7.54 -1.61 -17.07
CA LEU A 154 -7.52 -2.89 -16.34
C LEU A 154 -8.93 -3.44 -16.06
N ASP A 155 -9.91 -2.53 -16.01
CA ASP A 155 -11.34 -2.75 -15.81
C ASP A 155 -12.11 -3.13 -17.10
N GLU A 156 -11.47 -3.01 -18.26
CA GLU A 156 -12.07 -3.44 -19.52
C GLU A 156 -12.43 -4.93 -19.51
N SER A 157 -13.55 -5.24 -20.17
CA SER A 157 -14.09 -6.59 -20.22
C SER A 157 -13.07 -7.56 -20.84
N GLY A 158 -12.74 -8.62 -20.09
CA GLY A 158 -11.82 -9.66 -20.54
C GLY A 158 -10.34 -9.40 -20.22
N VAL A 159 -9.94 -8.18 -19.81
CA VAL A 159 -8.58 -7.89 -19.36
C VAL A 159 -8.31 -8.61 -18.04
N VAL A 160 -9.18 -8.41 -17.04
CA VAL A 160 -9.14 -9.14 -15.78
C VAL A 160 -10.51 -9.76 -15.49
N ASP A 161 -10.59 -11.10 -15.51
CA ASP A 161 -11.79 -11.85 -15.11
C ASP A 161 -12.20 -11.45 -13.68
N PRO A 162 -13.51 -11.42 -13.32
CA PRO A 162 -14.02 -11.36 -11.95
C PRO A 162 -13.31 -12.26 -10.90
N ARG A 163 -12.58 -13.28 -11.34
CA ARG A 163 -11.74 -14.17 -10.52
C ARG A 163 -10.31 -13.63 -10.29
N GLY A 164 -9.99 -12.43 -10.75
CA GLY A 164 -8.70 -11.76 -10.62
C GLY A 164 -7.63 -12.29 -11.57
N VAL A 165 -8.03 -12.72 -12.76
CA VAL A 165 -7.16 -13.39 -13.73
C VAL A 165 -6.94 -12.51 -14.94
N VAL A 166 -5.68 -12.25 -15.29
CA VAL A 166 -5.33 -11.54 -16.52
C VAL A 166 -5.56 -12.43 -17.74
N GLY A 167 -6.27 -11.92 -18.74
CA GLY A 167 -6.47 -12.56 -20.05
C GLY A 167 -5.15 -12.78 -20.80
N ALA A 168 -5.06 -13.88 -21.55
CA ALA A 168 -3.83 -14.31 -22.22
C ALA A 168 -3.50 -13.41 -23.41
N SER A 169 -4.52 -12.78 -23.99
CA SER A 169 -4.39 -11.74 -25.00
C SER A 169 -3.69 -10.51 -24.43
N TYR A 170 -4.07 -10.05 -23.25
CA TYR A 170 -3.59 -8.78 -22.69
C TYR A 170 -2.25 -8.86 -21.93
N GLY A 171 -1.91 -10.02 -21.36
CA GLY A 171 -0.72 -10.18 -20.54
C GLY A 171 0.34 -11.13 -21.09
N TYR A 172 1.55 -11.07 -20.53
CA TYR A 172 2.59 -12.09 -20.77
C TYR A 172 2.71 -13.06 -19.60
N ALA A 173 2.99 -14.34 -19.88
CA ALA A 173 3.19 -15.34 -18.83
C ALA A 173 4.64 -15.41 -18.33
N ASN A 174 5.61 -15.15 -19.21
CA ASN A 174 7.04 -15.20 -18.90
C ASN A 174 7.84 -14.13 -19.68
N ARG A 175 9.12 -13.94 -19.33
CA ARG A 175 9.99 -12.93 -19.97
C ARG A 175 10.17 -13.15 -21.47
N ARG A 176 10.22 -14.41 -21.94
CA ARG A 176 10.34 -14.72 -23.37
C ARG A 176 9.09 -14.31 -24.13
N ASP A 177 7.91 -14.50 -23.54
CA ASP A 177 6.64 -14.04 -24.12
C ASP A 177 6.59 -12.51 -24.21
N ALA A 178 7.10 -11.80 -23.18
CA ALA A 178 7.19 -10.34 -23.20
C ALA A 178 8.08 -9.84 -24.34
N ILE A 179 9.27 -10.44 -24.51
CA ILE A 179 10.21 -10.08 -25.60
C ILE A 179 9.59 -10.36 -26.97
N ARG A 180 8.93 -11.53 -27.15
CA ARG A 180 8.26 -11.89 -28.41
C ARG A 180 7.13 -10.94 -28.82
N ARG A 181 6.53 -10.24 -27.85
CA ARG A 181 5.47 -9.27 -28.09
C ARG A 181 6.00 -7.85 -28.31
N GLY A 182 7.29 -7.68 -28.61
CA GLY A 182 7.90 -6.38 -28.86
C GLY A 182 8.24 -5.61 -27.58
N GLY A 183 8.21 -6.25 -26.41
CA GLY A 183 8.56 -5.60 -25.16
C GLY A 183 10.06 -5.39 -25.03
N ASN A 184 10.54 -4.17 -25.31
CA ASN A 184 11.92 -3.77 -25.07
C ASN A 184 12.29 -3.83 -23.57
N GLN A 185 11.30 -3.75 -22.67
CA GLN A 185 11.50 -3.91 -21.24
C GLN A 185 10.46 -4.85 -20.60
N PRO A 186 10.85 -5.72 -19.65
CA PRO A 186 9.93 -6.62 -18.94
C PRO A 186 8.89 -5.89 -18.06
N ASN A 187 8.98 -4.55 -17.95
CA ASN A 187 8.07 -3.73 -17.17
C ASN A 187 6.97 -3.06 -17.99
N GLY A 188 7.08 -3.03 -19.33
CA GLY A 188 6.13 -2.31 -20.18
C GLY A 188 4.74 -2.96 -20.27
N PHE A 189 4.64 -4.28 -20.06
CA PHE A 189 3.37 -5.00 -20.20
C PHE A 189 2.87 -5.62 -18.90
N ILE A 190 1.57 -5.89 -18.87
CA ILE A 190 0.94 -6.59 -17.75
C ILE A 190 1.49 -8.01 -17.66
N LYS A 191 1.97 -8.36 -16.46
CA LYS A 191 2.34 -9.75 -16.18
C LYS A 191 1.10 -10.54 -15.80
N GLY A 192 0.68 -11.42 -16.70
CA GLY A 192 -0.32 -12.44 -16.44
C GLY A 192 0.29 -13.65 -15.72
N TYR A 193 -0.50 -14.73 -15.64
CA TYR A 193 0.00 -16.02 -15.18
C TYR A 193 -0.07 -17.05 -16.29
N ALA A 194 0.87 -17.99 -16.29
CA ALA A 194 0.85 -19.09 -17.24
C ALA A 194 -0.40 -19.97 -17.04
N VAL A 195 -1.22 -20.11 -18.09
CA VAL A 195 -2.32 -21.07 -18.10
C VAL A 195 -1.74 -22.48 -18.13
N LYS A 196 -1.92 -23.21 -17.03
CA LYS A 196 -1.49 -24.61 -16.89
C LYS A 196 -2.27 -25.52 -17.84
N ARG A 197 -1.70 -26.70 -18.15
CA ARG A 197 -2.36 -27.74 -18.95
C ARG A 197 -3.49 -28.45 -18.21
N VAL A 198 -3.32 -28.64 -16.90
CA VAL A 198 -4.27 -29.35 -16.03
C VAL A 198 -4.70 -28.44 -14.88
N ARG A 199 -6.00 -28.45 -14.57
CA ARG A 199 -6.61 -27.74 -13.44
C ARG A 199 -7.09 -28.75 -12.41
N LEU A 200 -6.94 -28.45 -11.13
CA LEU A 200 -7.47 -29.28 -10.05
C LEU A 200 -8.89 -28.83 -9.67
N CYS A 201 -9.63 -29.71 -8.96
CA CYS A 201 -10.93 -29.37 -8.42
C CYS A 201 -10.82 -28.17 -7.45
N GLY A 202 -11.74 -27.21 -7.53
CA GLY A 202 -11.72 -25.98 -6.74
C GLY A 202 -10.93 -24.81 -7.33
N ASP A 203 -10.25 -24.99 -8.46
CA ASP A 203 -9.60 -23.88 -9.17
C ASP A 203 -10.60 -22.85 -9.67
N THR A 204 -10.28 -21.57 -9.45
CA THR A 204 -10.97 -20.45 -10.10
C THR A 204 -10.45 -20.28 -11.53
N GLY A 205 -11.34 -20.04 -12.50
CA GLY A 205 -10.96 -19.70 -13.89
C GLY A 205 -11.14 -20.85 -14.88
N LYS A 206 -12.08 -21.77 -14.62
CA LYS A 206 -12.28 -22.97 -15.45
C LYS A 206 -12.76 -22.65 -16.86
N GLU A 207 -13.70 -21.72 -17.04
CA GLU A 207 -14.14 -21.32 -18.40
C GLU A 207 -13.01 -20.68 -19.17
N TYR A 208 -12.33 -19.68 -18.61
CA TYR A 208 -11.17 -19.06 -19.23
C TYR A 208 -10.10 -20.11 -19.63
N HIS A 209 -9.77 -21.04 -18.74
CA HIS A 209 -8.86 -22.15 -19.08
C HIS A 209 -9.41 -23.05 -20.20
N ARG A 210 -10.72 -23.33 -20.23
CA ARG A 210 -11.36 -24.10 -21.30
C ARG A 210 -11.33 -23.33 -22.62
N CYS A 211 -11.58 -22.02 -22.64
CA CYS A 211 -11.49 -21.17 -23.82
C CYS A 211 -10.06 -21.15 -24.36
N VAL A 212 -9.07 -20.80 -23.53
CA VAL A 212 -7.65 -20.79 -23.94
C VAL A 212 -7.17 -22.17 -24.42
N ASN A 213 -7.63 -23.26 -23.79
CA ASN A 213 -7.27 -24.60 -24.27
C ASN A 213 -8.02 -25.00 -25.54
N ARG A 214 -9.25 -24.51 -25.75
CA ARG A 214 -10.00 -24.71 -26.98
C ARG A 214 -9.32 -23.97 -28.13
N GLU A 215 -8.94 -22.71 -27.93
CA GLU A 215 -8.14 -21.90 -28.86
C GLU A 215 -6.81 -22.60 -29.22
N ARG A 216 -6.09 -23.12 -28.22
CA ARG A 216 -4.82 -23.86 -28.46
C ARG A 216 -5.01 -25.17 -29.24
N LYS A 217 -6.18 -25.81 -29.13
CA LYS A 217 -6.49 -27.08 -29.80
C LYS A 217 -7.05 -26.86 -31.21
N GLY A 218 -7.85 -25.82 -31.41
CA GLY A 218 -8.52 -25.51 -32.67
C GLY A 218 -7.64 -24.74 -33.65
N LYS A 219 -6.42 -25.22 -33.91
CA LYS A 219 -5.34 -24.56 -34.67
C LYS A 219 -5.66 -24.06 -36.10
N ASP A 220 -6.91 -24.13 -36.57
CA ASP A 220 -7.29 -23.83 -37.95
C ASP A 220 -8.32 -22.70 -38.16
N MET A 221 -8.74 -21.92 -37.16
CA MET A 221 -9.72 -20.84 -37.45
C MET A 221 -9.34 -19.48 -36.90
N GLN A 222 -9.26 -18.56 -37.86
CA GLN A 222 -9.31 -17.10 -37.80
C GLN A 222 -8.24 -16.42 -36.95
N THR A 223 -7.46 -15.59 -37.63
CA THR A 223 -6.78 -14.41 -37.06
C THR A 223 -7.83 -13.51 -36.43
N ASP A 224 -8.36 -13.91 -35.27
CA ASP A 224 -8.93 -12.96 -34.34
C ASP A 224 -7.85 -11.92 -34.10
N GLU A 225 -8.21 -10.67 -34.38
CA GLU A 225 -7.37 -9.51 -34.23
C GLU A 225 -6.72 -9.59 -32.84
N LYS A 226 -5.40 -9.85 -32.81
CA LYS A 226 -4.70 -10.11 -31.57
C LYS A 226 -4.82 -8.86 -30.72
N ALA A 227 -5.67 -8.90 -29.70
CA ALA A 227 -5.89 -7.75 -28.85
C ALA A 227 -4.54 -7.20 -28.36
N THR A 228 -4.43 -5.87 -28.47
CA THR A 228 -3.21 -5.15 -28.17
C THR A 228 -2.81 -5.41 -26.71
N PRO A 229 -1.56 -5.84 -26.43
CA PRO A 229 -1.09 -6.01 -25.07
C PRO A 229 -1.25 -4.71 -24.29
N LEU A 230 -1.82 -4.79 -23.08
CA LEU A 230 -2.08 -3.60 -22.29
C LEU A 230 -0.76 -3.09 -21.69
N GLU A 231 -0.46 -1.81 -21.94
CA GLU A 231 0.72 -1.14 -21.43
C GLU A 231 0.53 -0.76 -19.95
N VAL A 232 1.61 -0.87 -19.18
CA VAL A 232 1.59 -0.58 -17.74
C VAL A 232 1.90 0.90 -17.54
N SER A 233 0.91 1.68 -17.11
CA SER A 233 1.06 3.13 -16.87
C SER A 233 2.00 3.43 -15.70
N THR A 234 1.97 2.63 -14.62
CA THR A 234 2.88 2.82 -13.49
C THR A 234 3.29 1.49 -12.84
N VAL A 235 4.58 1.33 -12.57
CA VAL A 235 5.12 0.20 -11.80
C VAL A 235 5.74 0.71 -10.50
N VAL A 236 5.22 0.22 -9.38
CA VAL A 236 5.79 0.49 -8.05
C VAL A 236 6.42 -0.78 -7.50
N SER A 237 7.71 -0.69 -7.14
CA SER A 237 8.44 -1.79 -6.49
C SER A 237 8.56 -1.50 -5.01
N LEU A 238 7.83 -2.26 -4.19
CA LEU A 238 7.93 -2.22 -2.73
C LEU A 238 8.90 -3.30 -2.26
N VAL A 239 9.85 -2.94 -1.43
CA VAL A 239 10.89 -3.84 -0.92
C VAL A 239 10.88 -3.84 0.60
N TRP A 240 10.92 -5.02 1.20
CA TRP A 240 11.24 -5.19 2.62
C TRP A 240 12.76 -5.17 2.76
N ASP A 241 13.30 -4.05 3.23
CA ASP A 241 14.72 -3.73 3.11
C ASP A 241 15.59 -4.72 3.87
N ALA A 242 15.24 -4.97 5.13
CA ALA A 242 16.16 -5.58 6.08
C ALA A 242 15.45 -6.52 7.07
N PRO A 243 15.02 -7.73 6.64
CA PRO A 243 14.15 -8.61 7.41
C PRO A 243 14.71 -9.13 8.73
N PHE A 244 16.03 -9.12 8.88
CA PHE A 244 16.76 -9.68 10.01
C PHE A 244 17.58 -8.62 10.77
N THR A 245 17.29 -7.34 10.57
CA THR A 245 17.98 -6.23 11.25
C THR A 245 17.09 -5.62 12.34
N HIS A 246 17.62 -4.67 13.10
CA HIS A 246 16.82 -3.85 14.01
C HIS A 246 15.70 -3.08 13.30
N GLU A 247 15.84 -2.84 11.99
CA GLU A 247 14.81 -2.26 11.12
C GLU A 247 13.96 -3.32 10.40
N ALA A 248 13.65 -4.44 11.07
CA ALA A 248 12.84 -5.53 10.53
C ALA A 248 11.44 -5.11 10.03
N ARG A 249 11.04 -3.85 10.23
CA ARG A 249 9.76 -3.26 9.83
C ARG A 249 9.93 -2.03 8.96
N ARG A 250 10.92 -2.04 8.06
CA ARG A 250 11.11 -1.01 7.05
C ARG A 250 10.78 -1.55 5.66
N TYR A 251 9.78 -0.95 5.02
CA TYR A 251 9.47 -1.22 3.61
C TYR A 251 9.68 0.04 2.80
N SER A 252 10.53 -0.01 1.78
CA SER A 252 10.81 1.13 0.91
C SER A 252 10.14 0.97 -0.46
N PHE A 253 9.72 2.09 -1.04
CA PHE A 253 9.36 2.20 -2.45
C PHE A 253 9.67 3.60 -2.96
N ARG A 254 9.80 3.74 -4.28
CA ARG A 254 10.03 5.04 -4.93
C ARG A 254 8.81 5.39 -5.79
N TYR A 255 8.39 6.65 -5.75
CA TYR A 255 7.29 7.16 -6.57
C TYR A 255 7.53 8.64 -6.89
N GLY A 256 7.34 9.04 -8.15
CA GLY A 256 7.54 10.44 -8.55
C GLY A 256 8.94 11.00 -8.23
N GLY A 257 9.97 10.15 -8.26
CA GLY A 257 11.33 10.54 -7.88
C GLY A 257 11.62 10.54 -6.37
N LEU A 258 10.59 10.57 -5.51
CA LEU A 258 10.69 10.61 -4.06
C LEU A 258 10.77 9.22 -3.43
N ASN A 259 11.42 9.12 -2.27
CA ASN A 259 11.54 7.90 -1.50
C ASN A 259 10.47 7.83 -0.40
N PHE A 260 9.78 6.70 -0.34
CA PHE A 260 8.74 6.43 0.64
C PHE A 260 9.13 5.23 1.48
N TYR A 261 8.81 5.29 2.77
CA TYR A 261 9.10 4.24 3.73
C TYR A 261 7.92 3.97 4.65
N TRP A 262 7.49 2.72 4.73
CA TRP A 262 6.72 2.23 5.86
C TRP A 262 7.69 1.86 6.98
N LYS A 263 7.76 2.66 8.05
CA LYS A 263 8.64 2.46 9.20
C LYS A 263 7.86 1.99 10.42
N GLY A 264 8.38 1.01 11.17
CA GLY A 264 7.88 0.66 12.50
C GLY A 264 8.22 1.73 13.51
N THR A 265 7.24 2.25 14.26
CA THR A 265 7.47 3.39 15.17
C THR A 265 7.73 3.00 16.62
N SER A 266 7.20 1.87 17.08
CA SER A 266 7.49 1.28 18.39
C SER A 266 6.68 -0.02 18.53
N VAL A 267 7.02 -0.82 19.53
CA VAL A 267 6.18 -1.91 20.00
C VAL A 267 5.11 -1.31 20.91
N VAL A 268 3.86 -1.35 20.49
CA VAL A 268 2.74 -1.04 21.39
C VAL A 268 2.59 -2.22 22.35
N HIS A 269 2.96 -2.02 23.61
CA HIS A 269 2.72 -3.01 24.65
C HIS A 269 1.22 -3.10 24.93
N TYR A 270 0.62 -4.24 24.63
CA TYR A 270 -0.75 -4.51 25.06
C TYR A 270 -0.70 -4.97 26.53
N PRO A 271 -1.39 -4.29 27.46
CA PRO A 271 -1.45 -4.73 28.86
C PRO A 271 -2.21 -6.06 28.94
N GLY A 272 -1.54 -7.14 29.36
CA GLY A 272 -2.13 -8.45 29.59
C GLY A 272 -1.18 -9.63 29.33
N LEU A 273 -1.56 -10.81 29.81
CA LEU A 273 -0.78 -12.07 29.70
C LEU A 273 -0.36 -12.45 28.26
N TRP A 274 -1.04 -11.92 27.25
CA TRP A 274 -0.75 -12.21 25.84
C TRP A 274 0.19 -11.19 25.17
N GLY A 275 0.56 -10.11 25.89
CA GLY A 275 1.35 -9.00 25.35
C GLY A 275 2.71 -9.39 24.77
N PHE A 276 3.31 -10.48 25.27
CA PHE A 276 4.58 -10.99 24.72
C PHE A 276 4.42 -11.65 23.33
N SER A 277 3.25 -12.23 23.04
CA SER A 277 2.97 -12.91 21.76
C SER A 277 2.34 -11.98 20.72
N THR A 278 1.82 -10.84 21.18
CA THR A 278 1.12 -9.86 20.36
C THR A 278 1.89 -8.54 20.31
N ILE A 279 3.06 -8.56 19.69
CA ILE A 279 3.72 -7.33 19.28
C ILE A 279 2.87 -6.76 18.13
N PHE A 280 1.89 -5.91 18.45
CA PHE A 280 1.10 -5.24 17.44
C PHE A 280 1.98 -4.25 16.69
N ASN A 281 1.91 -4.32 15.37
CA ASN A 281 2.72 -3.48 14.51
C ASN A 281 2.02 -2.13 14.36
N HIS A 282 2.67 -1.08 14.85
CA HIS A 282 2.39 0.29 14.41
C HIS A 282 3.40 0.67 13.33
N LEU A 283 2.89 1.08 12.17
CA LEU A 283 3.68 1.47 11.03
C LEU A 283 3.28 2.89 10.60
N LYS A 284 4.25 3.73 10.27
CA LYS A 284 4.02 5.03 9.65
C LYS A 284 4.55 5.02 8.23
N LEU A 285 3.79 5.54 7.28
CA LEU A 285 4.28 5.90 5.97
C LEU A 285 4.91 7.28 6.07
N VAL A 286 6.21 7.36 5.78
CA VAL A 286 6.94 8.62 5.63
C VAL A 286 7.42 8.77 4.21
N VAL A 287 7.47 10.02 3.74
CA VAL A 287 8.18 10.41 2.52
C VAL A 287 9.37 11.27 2.91
N GLU A 288 10.50 11.04 2.26
CA GLU A 288 11.67 11.90 2.36
C GLU A 288 11.56 12.99 1.30
N VAL A 289 11.41 14.25 1.74
CA VAL A 289 11.37 15.42 0.87
C VAL A 289 12.65 16.23 1.01
N PRO A 290 13.24 16.73 -0.10
CA PRO A 290 14.40 17.59 -0.02
C PRO A 290 14.01 18.96 0.58
N VAL A 291 14.79 19.42 1.55
CA VAL A 291 14.65 20.74 2.18
C VAL A 291 15.97 21.49 2.03
N VAL A 292 15.88 22.69 1.49
CA VAL A 292 17.03 23.60 1.40
C VAL A 292 17.11 24.34 2.74
N VAL A 293 18.14 24.05 3.52
CA VAL A 293 18.37 24.73 4.79
C VAL A 293 19.40 25.83 4.56
N PHE A 294 18.98 27.07 4.79
CA PHE A 294 19.88 28.21 4.85
C PHE A 294 20.42 28.29 6.27
N PRO A 295 21.75 28.36 6.47
CA PRO A 295 22.31 28.56 7.80
C PRO A 295 21.74 29.88 8.33
N SER A 296 20.99 29.83 9.44
CA SER A 296 20.55 31.04 10.09
C SER A 296 21.81 31.76 10.57
N ILE A 297 22.02 32.97 10.05
CA ILE A 297 22.93 33.91 10.69
C ILE A 297 22.19 34.29 11.97
N GLY A 298 22.40 33.50 13.03
CA GLY A 298 21.77 33.74 14.32
C GLY A 298 21.95 35.21 14.67
N PRO A 299 20.90 35.91 15.14
CA PRO A 299 21.04 37.28 15.59
C PRO A 299 22.16 37.27 16.61
N GLY A 300 23.27 37.93 16.25
CA GLY A 300 24.50 37.85 16.99
C GLY A 300 24.18 38.06 18.46
N THR A 301 24.48 37.06 19.28
CA THR A 301 24.70 37.27 20.70
C THR A 301 25.87 38.25 20.76
N GLU A 302 25.55 39.54 20.76
CA GLU A 302 26.41 40.56 21.29
C GLU A 302 26.89 40.09 22.67
N GLN A 303 28.17 40.35 22.94
CA GLN A 303 28.84 40.17 24.23
C GLN A 303 29.27 38.73 24.54
N ASN A 304 30.45 38.37 24.01
CA ASN A 304 31.60 38.25 24.90
C ASN A 304 32.90 38.51 24.13
N HIS A 305 33.68 39.46 24.67
CA HIS A 305 35.01 39.87 24.22
C HIS A 305 36.00 38.69 24.21
N ILE A 306 36.00 37.88 23.16
CA ILE A 306 37.12 36.99 22.86
C ILE A 306 38.01 37.75 21.86
N LYS A 307 39.17 38.19 22.36
CA LYS A 307 40.23 38.84 21.57
C LYS A 307 40.56 37.95 20.37
N ARG A 308 40.11 38.33 19.17
CA ARG A 308 40.47 37.66 17.92
C ARG A 308 41.96 37.89 17.62
N PRO A 309 42.72 36.85 17.26
CA PRO A 309 44.05 37.05 16.69
C PRO A 309 43.93 37.80 15.34
N PRO A 310 44.85 38.72 15.03
CA PRO A 310 44.91 39.36 13.74
C PRO A 310 45.40 38.33 12.70
N GLU A 311 45.08 38.57 11.43
CA GLU A 311 45.48 37.78 10.26
C GLU A 311 44.54 36.66 9.82
N PHE A 312 43.38 37.03 9.27
CA PHE A 312 42.88 36.34 8.07
C PHE A 312 42.23 37.38 7.15
N ARG A 313 43.04 37.91 6.22
CA ARG A 313 42.63 38.80 5.13
C ARG A 313 42.10 37.96 3.96
N ASN A 314 40.99 38.41 3.36
CA ASN A 314 40.55 38.16 1.99
C ASN A 314 39.99 36.77 1.59
N THR A 315 38.82 36.40 2.11
CA THR A 315 37.88 35.51 1.40
C THR A 315 36.55 36.22 1.14
N ARG A 316 36.56 37.18 0.21
CA ARG A 316 35.38 38.02 -0.12
C ARG A 316 34.23 37.29 -0.85
N ASN A 317 34.34 36.00 -1.18
CA ASN A 317 33.35 35.28 -1.98
C ASN A 317 32.89 33.93 -1.38
N ALA A 318 32.86 33.78 -0.05
CA ALA A 318 32.27 32.59 0.56
C ALA A 318 30.74 32.74 0.67
N TYR A 319 30.03 32.57 -0.45
CA TYR A 319 28.58 32.40 -0.40
C TYR A 319 28.27 31.15 0.45
N PRO A 320 27.39 31.23 1.45
CA PRO A 320 27.01 30.06 2.23
C PRO A 320 26.42 29.01 1.28
N GLN A 321 27.15 27.91 1.09
CA GLN A 321 26.72 26.82 0.23
C GLN A 321 25.49 26.18 0.87
N ALA A 322 24.33 26.33 0.23
CA ALA A 322 23.08 25.76 0.71
C ALA A 322 23.25 24.24 0.92
N MET A 323 22.93 23.75 2.12
CA MET A 323 22.99 22.32 2.41
C MET A 323 21.62 21.70 2.11
N LEU A 324 21.62 20.70 1.22
CA LEU A 324 20.45 19.88 0.95
C LEU A 324 20.28 18.88 2.11
N GLN A 325 19.28 19.12 2.95
CA GLN A 325 18.84 18.16 3.96
C GLN A 325 17.58 17.46 3.46
N THR A 326 17.24 16.33 4.08
CA THR A 326 15.95 15.66 3.85
C THR A 326 15.09 15.79 5.10
N CYS A 327 13.80 16.04 4.90
CA CYS A 327 12.80 16.04 5.96
C CYS A 327 11.86 14.85 5.75
N GLU A 328 11.43 14.22 6.84
CA GLU A 328 10.44 13.16 6.82
C GLU A 328 9.04 13.71 7.07
N VAL A 329 8.15 13.55 6.10
CA VAL A 329 6.73 13.91 6.24
C VAL A 329 5.90 12.64 6.43
N ILE A 330 5.09 12.58 7.49
CA ILE A 330 4.21 11.44 7.77
C ILE A 330 2.93 11.57 6.97
N LEU A 331 2.65 10.60 6.10
CA LEU A 331 1.49 10.59 5.20
C LEU A 331 0.37 9.65 5.66
N ALA A 332 0.73 8.57 6.34
CA ALA A 332 -0.24 7.60 6.83
C ALA A 332 0.26 6.87 8.07
N THR A 333 -0.65 6.34 8.87
CA THR A 333 -0.36 5.45 9.98
C THR A 333 -1.21 4.19 9.88
N TYR A 334 -0.63 3.05 10.24
CA TYR A 334 -1.30 1.78 10.28
C TYR A 334 -1.12 1.16 11.66
N VAL A 335 -2.25 0.77 12.26
CA VAL A 335 -2.31 0.14 13.57
C VAL A 335 -2.86 -1.28 13.39
N ALA A 336 -2.04 -2.30 13.62
CA ALA A 336 -2.51 -3.69 13.60
C ALA A 336 -3.54 -3.97 14.69
N SER A 337 -4.51 -4.85 14.42
CA SER A 337 -5.56 -5.22 15.37
C SER A 337 -5.33 -6.61 15.98
N PRO A 338 -5.65 -6.82 17.28
CA PRO A 338 -5.75 -8.15 17.90
C PRO A 338 -6.86 -9.02 17.33
N ALA A 339 -7.91 -8.41 16.76
CA ALA A 339 -9.11 -9.16 16.45
C ALA A 339 -8.86 -10.15 15.30
N PRO A 340 -9.33 -11.41 15.41
CA PRO A 340 -9.02 -12.45 14.43
C PRO A 340 -9.56 -12.17 13.02
N ARG A 341 -10.51 -11.23 12.90
CA ARG A 341 -11.17 -10.86 11.64
C ARG A 341 -10.80 -9.46 11.14
N LYS A 342 -10.02 -8.70 11.90
CA LYS A 342 -9.56 -7.35 11.56
C LYS A 342 -8.05 -7.36 11.49
N ALA A 343 -7.50 -6.97 10.34
CA ALA A 343 -6.05 -6.86 10.18
C ALA A 343 -5.53 -5.64 10.95
N GLY A 344 -6.25 -4.51 10.87
CA GLY A 344 -5.86 -3.25 11.47
C GLY A 344 -6.73 -2.07 11.03
N ILE A 345 -6.25 -0.87 11.33
CA ILE A 345 -6.81 0.42 10.93
C ILE A 345 -5.71 1.19 10.22
N LEU A 346 -6.03 1.76 9.06
CA LEU A 346 -5.15 2.62 8.27
C LEU A 346 -5.73 4.04 8.29
N HIS A 347 -4.96 5.00 8.77
CA HIS A 347 -5.27 6.42 8.73
C HIS A 347 -4.38 7.08 7.69
N ILE A 348 -4.97 7.76 6.72
CA ILE A 348 -4.26 8.51 5.68
C ILE A 348 -4.53 10.00 5.91
N ARG A 349 -3.46 10.81 5.97
CA ARG A 349 -3.53 12.25 6.14
C ARG A 349 -3.70 12.89 4.76
N ASN A 350 -4.94 13.27 4.45
CA ASN A 350 -5.30 13.74 3.11
C ASN A 350 -4.62 15.08 2.81
N ASP A 351 -4.58 15.98 3.79
CA ASP A 351 -3.97 17.31 3.63
C ASP A 351 -2.46 17.20 3.36
N ALA A 352 -1.77 16.32 4.09
CA ALA A 352 -0.35 16.06 3.86
C ALA A 352 -0.07 15.46 2.47
N LEU A 353 -0.94 14.57 1.98
CA LEU A 353 -0.83 14.02 0.62
C LEU A 353 -1.10 15.06 -0.45
N MET A 354 -2.14 15.90 -0.28
CA MET A 354 -2.44 16.99 -1.21
C MET A 354 -1.32 18.02 -1.26
N GLN A 355 -0.76 18.39 -0.10
CA GLN A 355 0.39 19.29 -0.04
C GLN A 355 1.62 18.68 -0.72
N LEU A 356 1.88 17.39 -0.50
CA LEU A 356 2.97 16.68 -1.18
C LEU A 356 2.79 16.70 -2.71
N LEU A 357 1.57 16.44 -3.20
CA LEU A 357 1.25 16.49 -4.62
C LEU A 357 1.48 17.89 -5.20
N LYS A 358 0.93 18.92 -4.55
CA LYS A 358 1.05 20.31 -5.01
C LYS A 358 2.50 20.80 -5.04
N THR A 359 3.27 20.50 -3.99
CA THR A 359 4.61 21.09 -3.82
C THR A 359 5.70 20.30 -4.53
N TYR A 360 5.66 18.96 -4.49
CA TYR A 360 6.76 18.12 -4.94
C TYR A 360 6.44 17.28 -6.19
N LEU A 361 5.16 17.16 -6.57
CA LEU A 361 4.71 16.37 -7.72
C LEU A 361 3.72 17.16 -8.61
N PRO A 362 4.08 18.37 -9.06
CA PRO A 362 3.15 19.27 -9.76
C PRO A 362 2.51 18.63 -11.00
N SER A 363 3.27 17.85 -11.77
CA SER A 363 2.72 17.12 -12.93
C SER A 363 1.61 16.14 -12.58
N HIS A 364 1.67 15.52 -11.40
CA HIS A 364 0.63 14.61 -10.92
C HIS A 364 -0.57 15.39 -10.39
N TYR A 365 -0.33 16.56 -9.78
CA TYR A 365 -1.37 17.46 -9.32
C TYR A 365 -2.16 18.09 -10.48
N GLU A 366 -1.48 18.53 -11.55
CA GLU A 366 -2.11 19.05 -12.76
C GLU A 366 -2.97 18.01 -13.48
N CYS A 367 -2.48 16.77 -13.59
CA CYS A 367 -3.25 15.65 -14.12
C CYS A 367 -4.52 15.40 -13.30
N LEU A 368 -4.41 15.45 -11.97
CA LEU A 368 -5.53 15.30 -11.06
C LEU A 368 -6.56 16.43 -11.24
N ASN A 369 -6.12 17.68 -11.31
CA ASN A 369 -7.01 18.83 -11.55
C ASN A 369 -7.71 18.74 -12.93
N THR A 370 -7.00 18.29 -13.96
CA THR A 370 -7.58 18.12 -15.31
C THR A 370 -8.67 17.04 -15.31
N GLN A 371 -8.48 15.95 -14.57
CA GLN A 371 -9.51 14.92 -14.42
C GLN A 371 -10.72 15.46 -13.66
N LEU A 372 -10.47 16.23 -12.60
CA LEU A 372 -11.52 16.86 -11.81
C LEU A 372 -12.40 17.80 -12.63
N GLU A 373 -11.80 18.67 -13.45
CA GLU A 373 -12.55 19.59 -14.32
C GLU A 373 -13.47 18.82 -15.29
N ARG A 374 -13.02 17.67 -15.79
CA ARG A 374 -13.86 16.79 -16.63
C ARG A 374 -15.01 16.17 -15.84
N HIS A 375 -14.76 15.71 -14.62
CA HIS A 375 -15.78 15.12 -13.76
C HIS A 375 -16.77 16.14 -13.19
N ALA A 376 -16.37 17.38 -12.93
CA ALA A 376 -17.26 18.44 -12.44
C ALA A 376 -18.37 18.79 -13.44
N SER A 377 -18.17 18.51 -14.73
CA SER A 377 -19.20 18.66 -15.77
C SER A 377 -20.28 17.56 -15.77
N ILE A 378 -20.00 16.44 -15.10
CA ILE A 378 -20.91 15.31 -14.98
C ILE A 378 -21.44 15.34 -13.54
N GLU A 379 -22.67 15.80 -13.37
CA GLU A 379 -23.36 15.99 -12.08
C GLU A 379 -23.15 14.77 -11.14
N SER A 380 -22.13 14.86 -10.27
CA SER A 380 -21.65 13.73 -9.45
C SER A 380 -22.58 13.55 -8.25
N THR A 381 -23.70 12.87 -8.46
CA THR A 381 -24.65 12.45 -7.40
C THR A 381 -24.07 11.32 -6.52
N TYR A 382 -22.86 10.83 -6.83
CA TYR A 382 -22.39 9.52 -6.35
C TYR A 382 -21.76 9.49 -4.95
N LEU A 383 -21.50 10.65 -4.32
CA LEU A 383 -20.76 10.70 -3.04
C LEU A 383 -21.33 11.72 -2.04
N ALA A 384 -22.65 11.75 -1.88
CA ALA A 384 -23.31 12.52 -0.81
C ALA A 384 -22.76 12.12 0.58
N GLY A 385 -21.83 12.91 1.12
CA GLY A 385 -21.25 12.74 2.46
C GLY A 385 -19.73 12.64 2.53
N ILE A 386 -19.01 12.59 1.40
CA ILE A 386 -17.55 12.74 1.39
C ILE A 386 -17.21 14.23 1.22
N SER A 387 -16.19 14.71 1.94
CA SER A 387 -15.67 16.06 1.71
C SER A 387 -15.18 16.15 0.26
N PRO A 388 -15.58 17.16 -0.54
CA PRO A 388 -15.27 17.22 -1.97
C PRO A 388 -13.77 17.15 -2.30
N GLY A 389 -12.89 17.54 -1.37
CA GLY A 389 -11.44 17.39 -1.54
C GLY A 389 -10.93 15.95 -1.41
N LEU A 390 -11.62 15.08 -0.68
CA LEU A 390 -11.22 13.68 -0.51
C LEU A 390 -11.49 12.86 -1.78
N GLU A 391 -12.57 13.14 -2.50
CA GLU A 391 -12.89 12.42 -3.75
C GLU A 391 -11.78 12.60 -4.77
N GLN A 392 -11.33 13.85 -4.94
CA GLN A 392 -10.21 14.22 -5.78
C GLN A 392 -8.96 13.45 -5.39
N LEU A 393 -8.58 13.50 -4.12
CA LEU A 393 -7.37 12.83 -3.67
C LEU A 393 -7.47 11.31 -3.85
N ALA A 394 -8.64 10.70 -3.62
CA ALA A 394 -8.84 9.27 -3.74
C ALA A 394 -8.62 8.76 -5.18
N ASP A 395 -8.89 9.60 -6.18
CA ASP A 395 -8.64 9.29 -7.59
C ASP A 395 -7.18 9.49 -8.02
N SER A 396 -6.39 10.22 -7.23
CA SER A 396 -4.97 10.39 -7.52
C SER A 396 -4.21 9.05 -7.52
N GLN A 397 -3.27 8.94 -8.47
CA GLN A 397 -2.44 7.74 -8.61
C GLN A 397 -1.55 7.50 -7.38
N LEU A 398 -1.11 8.57 -6.70
CA LEU A 398 -0.36 8.47 -5.45
C LEU A 398 -1.21 7.84 -4.33
N TYR A 399 -2.46 8.26 -4.16
CA TYR A 399 -3.35 7.70 -3.14
C TYR A 399 -3.59 6.19 -3.38
N LYS A 400 -3.88 5.83 -4.63
CA LYS A 400 -4.00 4.43 -5.08
C LYS A 400 -2.72 3.63 -4.78
N CYS A 401 -1.54 4.23 -4.96
CA CYS A 401 -0.25 3.66 -4.57
C CYS A 401 -0.09 3.48 -3.04
N VAL A 402 -0.48 4.47 -2.25
CA VAL A 402 -0.47 4.39 -0.77
C VAL A 402 -1.34 3.22 -0.29
N ILE A 403 -2.57 3.10 -0.81
CA ILE A 403 -3.47 1.99 -0.48
C ILE A 403 -2.86 0.64 -0.88
N ALA A 404 -2.33 0.53 -2.10
CA ALA A 404 -1.75 -0.72 -2.60
C ALA A 404 -0.53 -1.17 -1.78
N THR A 405 0.37 -0.25 -1.42
CA THR A 405 1.56 -0.55 -0.60
C THR A 405 1.18 -0.88 0.84
N ALA A 406 0.20 -0.17 1.43
CA ALA A 406 -0.34 -0.49 2.75
C ALA A 406 -0.86 -1.94 2.79
N VAL A 407 -1.68 -2.32 1.80
CA VAL A 407 -2.20 -3.70 1.68
C VAL A 407 -1.07 -4.73 1.58
N CYS A 408 -0.04 -4.47 0.78
CA CYS A 408 1.11 -5.37 0.64
C CYS A 408 1.80 -5.62 1.99
N MET A 409 2.04 -4.56 2.75
CA MET A 409 2.62 -4.62 4.08
C MET A 409 1.71 -5.36 5.07
N VAL A 410 0.40 -5.09 5.07
CA VAL A 410 -0.57 -5.79 5.92
C VAL A 410 -0.56 -7.30 5.67
N ILE A 411 -0.50 -7.68 4.39
CA ILE A 411 -0.36 -9.08 3.97
C ILE A 411 0.96 -9.66 4.49
N ALA A 412 2.08 -8.94 4.30
CA ALA A 412 3.40 -9.36 4.76
C ALA A 412 3.40 -9.67 6.26
N GLU A 413 2.93 -8.71 7.07
CA GLU A 413 2.89 -8.84 8.52
C GLU A 413 2.01 -10.00 8.97
N GLN A 414 0.87 -10.21 8.33
CA GLN A 414 0.01 -11.36 8.64
C GLN A 414 0.71 -12.68 8.31
N GLN A 415 1.36 -12.78 7.15
CA GLN A 415 2.04 -14.00 6.74
C GLN A 415 3.24 -14.32 7.63
N LYS A 416 3.99 -13.30 8.07
CA LYS A 416 5.06 -13.44 9.07
C LYS A 416 4.53 -14.00 10.39
N ARG A 417 3.41 -13.48 10.90
CA ARG A 417 2.77 -14.00 12.12
C ARG A 417 2.33 -15.46 11.98
N GLU A 418 1.68 -15.82 10.88
CA GLU A 418 1.25 -17.20 10.65
C GLU A 418 2.45 -18.15 10.54
N TRP A 419 3.52 -17.73 9.87
CA TRP A 419 4.74 -18.52 9.78
C TRP A 419 5.44 -18.69 11.13
N ALA A 420 5.55 -17.63 11.93
CA ALA A 420 6.07 -17.71 13.30
C ALA A 420 5.26 -18.68 14.17
N LYS A 421 3.92 -18.63 14.11
CA LYS A 421 3.04 -19.60 14.79
C LYS A 421 3.31 -21.03 14.35
N HIS A 422 3.52 -21.26 13.05
CA HIS A 422 3.84 -22.59 12.54
C HIS A 422 5.19 -23.10 13.08
N ILE A 423 6.21 -22.25 13.14
CA ILE A 423 7.51 -22.62 13.73
C ILE A 423 7.38 -22.94 15.20
N LEU A 424 6.71 -22.08 15.98
CA LEU A 424 6.50 -22.31 17.40
C LEU A 424 5.77 -23.64 17.66
N LYS A 425 4.77 -23.99 16.84
CA LYS A 425 4.10 -25.30 16.90
C LYS A 425 5.02 -26.46 16.57
N LEU A 426 5.93 -26.31 15.59
CA LEU A 426 6.91 -27.34 15.24
C LEU A 426 7.94 -27.56 16.35
N VAL A 427 8.41 -26.48 16.97
CA VAL A 427 9.33 -26.50 18.13
C VAL A 427 8.63 -27.13 19.34
N ALA A 428 7.38 -26.74 19.63
CA ALA A 428 6.62 -27.31 20.74
C ALA A 428 6.27 -28.79 20.55
N LYS A 429 6.08 -29.26 19.30
CA LYS A 429 5.82 -30.67 18.99
C LYS A 429 7.08 -31.53 19.07
N ASN A 430 8.24 -30.94 18.80
CA ASN A 430 9.54 -31.61 18.91
C ASN A 430 10.40 -30.85 19.92
N PRO A 431 10.04 -30.86 21.22
CA PRO A 431 10.91 -30.29 22.23
C PRO A 431 12.22 -31.06 22.09
N CYS A 432 13.26 -30.37 21.59
CA CYS A 432 14.55 -31.00 21.39
C CYS A 432 14.94 -31.61 22.75
N LYS A 433 15.17 -32.94 22.79
CA LYS A 433 15.56 -33.65 24.02
C LYS A 433 16.78 -32.99 24.70
N CYS A 434 17.55 -32.19 23.97
CA CYS A 434 18.70 -31.43 24.46
C CYS A 434 18.36 -30.29 25.45
N CYS A 435 17.13 -29.77 25.52
CA CYS A 435 16.78 -28.73 26.51
C CYS A 435 16.21 -29.29 27.83
N LEU A 436 16.01 -30.61 27.94
CA LEU A 436 15.56 -31.28 29.17
C LEU A 436 16.71 -31.92 29.96
N MET A 437 17.96 -31.58 29.63
CA MET A 437 19.17 -32.06 30.31
C MET A 437 20.03 -30.93 30.92
N CYS A 438 19.47 -29.73 31.10
CA CYS A 438 20.09 -28.68 31.92
C CYS A 438 19.30 -28.46 33.20
#